data_AF-A0A5S3YLZ8-F1
#
_entry.id   AF-A0A5S3YLZ8-F1
#
_cell.length_a   1.000
_cell.length_b   1.000
_cell.length_c   1.000
_cell.angle_alpha   90.00
_cell.angle_beta   90.00
_cell.angle_gamma   90.00
#
_symmetry.space_group_name_H-M   'P 1'
#
loop_
_entity.id
_entity.type
_entity.pdbx_description
1 polymer ?
#
loop_
_entity_poly.entity_id
_entity_poly.type
_entity_poly.pdbx_seq_one_letter_code
_entity_poly.pdbx_strand_id
1 'polypeptide(L)'
;DAQFPAEKLNYMLKDSACRAVISDLEQTDIVFSGQWLAPVQLLNQHYKKINIPTVSKHPAYIAYLNYTSGSTGQAKAVVVGHDALAQYIESAKQFISLSEQDVVLQFATANFD
;
A
#
# COMPACT_ATOMS: atom_id res chain seq x y z
N ASP A 1 -2.22 9.45 -1.18
CA ASP A 1 -1.58 10.77 -1.38
C ASP A 1 -1.86 11.67 -0.19
N ALA A 2 -0.84 12.22 0.45
CA ALA A 2 -0.99 13.13 1.58
C ALA A 2 -1.61 14.49 1.21
N GLN A 3 -1.59 14.86 -0.09
CA GLN A 3 -2.14 16.13 -0.58
C GLN A 3 -3.67 16.11 -0.72
N PHE A 4 -4.32 14.96 -0.50
CA PHE A 4 -5.78 14.90 -0.52
C PHE A 4 -6.39 15.70 0.64
N PRO A 5 -7.61 16.27 0.45
CA PRO A 5 -8.32 16.91 1.54
C PRO A 5 -8.50 15.99 2.75
N ALA A 6 -8.42 16.56 3.96
CA ALA A 6 -8.51 15.80 5.21
C ALA A 6 -9.77 14.94 5.30
N GLU A 7 -10.92 15.42 4.82
CA GLU A 7 -12.17 14.66 4.77
C GLU A 7 -12.03 13.36 3.96
N LYS A 8 -11.38 13.44 2.79
CA LYS A 8 -11.14 12.28 1.93
C LYS A 8 -10.18 11.28 2.58
N LEU A 9 -9.13 11.76 3.23
CA LEU A 9 -8.19 10.92 3.97
C LEU A 9 -8.87 10.22 5.14
N ASN A 10 -9.65 10.94 5.95
CA ASN A 10 -10.42 10.39 7.05
C ASN A 10 -11.42 9.32 6.57
N TYR A 11 -12.09 9.55 5.44
CA TYR A 11 -12.95 8.56 4.81
C TYR A 11 -12.17 7.29 4.43
N MET A 12 -11.06 7.42 3.70
CA MET A 12 -10.25 6.27 3.26
C MET A 12 -9.67 5.47 4.43
N LEU A 13 -9.24 6.14 5.51
CA LEU A 13 -8.72 5.47 6.70
C LEU A 13 -9.82 4.70 7.44
N LYS A 14 -11.03 5.27 7.52
CA LYS A 14 -12.18 4.59 8.11
C LYS A 14 -12.64 3.40 7.28
N ASP A 15 -12.79 3.59 5.97
CA ASP A 15 -13.30 2.57 5.04
C ASP A 15 -12.33 1.38 4.87
N SER A 16 -11.02 1.66 4.83
CA SER A 16 -10.00 0.60 4.70
C SER A 16 -9.86 -0.30 5.93
N ALA A 17 -10.37 0.13 7.09
CA ALA A 17 -10.14 -0.51 8.39
C ALA A 17 -8.64 -0.75 8.70
N CYS A 18 -7.75 0.09 8.16
CA CYS A 18 -6.31 -0.07 8.37
C CYS A 18 -5.97 0.11 9.86
N ARG A 19 -5.03 -0.68 10.35
CA ARG A 19 -4.62 -0.68 11.78
C ARG A 19 -3.46 0.25 12.08
N ALA A 20 -2.71 0.63 11.06
CA ALA A 20 -1.57 1.51 11.17
C ALA A 20 -1.42 2.38 9.91
N VAL A 21 -0.80 3.54 10.07
CA VAL A 21 -0.40 4.45 8.99
C VAL A 21 1.11 4.65 9.08
N ILE A 22 1.78 4.47 7.95
CA ILE A 22 3.20 4.79 7.80
C ILE A 22 3.30 6.17 7.16
N SER A 23 3.92 7.14 7.84
CA SER A 23 4.00 8.52 7.36
C SER A 23 5.15 9.28 8.01
N ASP A 24 5.78 10.17 7.25
CA ASP A 24 6.71 11.19 7.76
C ASP A 24 5.99 12.45 8.28
N LEU A 25 4.66 12.50 8.21
CA LEU A 25 3.88 13.65 8.65
C LEU A 25 3.80 13.69 10.17
N GLU A 26 4.37 14.73 10.77
CA GLU A 26 4.39 14.91 12.23
C GLU A 26 3.06 15.47 12.79
N GLN A 27 2.28 16.19 11.96
CA GLN A 27 0.94 16.67 12.30
C GLN A 27 0.04 16.65 11.07
N THR A 28 -1.11 16.00 11.19
CA THR A 28 -2.17 16.02 10.18
C THR A 28 -3.50 16.26 10.88
N ASP A 29 -4.43 16.98 10.25
CA ASP A 29 -5.83 17.12 10.72
C ASP A 29 -6.64 15.81 10.55
N ILE A 30 -5.94 14.68 10.50
CA ILE A 30 -6.48 13.36 10.26
C ILE A 30 -6.77 12.72 11.61
N VAL A 31 -8.01 12.29 11.80
CA VAL A 31 -8.44 11.59 13.01
C VAL A 31 -8.27 10.10 12.76
N PHE A 32 -7.19 9.54 13.28
CA PHE A 32 -6.89 8.11 13.18
C PHE A 32 -6.57 7.51 14.56
N SER A 33 -7.32 6.50 14.95
CA SER A 33 -7.18 5.82 16.25
C SER A 33 -6.17 4.65 16.24
N GLY A 34 -5.62 4.32 15.07
CA GLY A 34 -4.61 3.26 14.94
C GLY A 34 -3.19 3.75 15.21
N GLN A 35 -2.21 2.92 14.87
CA GLN A 35 -0.80 3.24 15.11
C GLN A 35 -0.22 4.14 14.01
N TRP A 36 0.46 5.21 14.41
CA TRP A 36 1.31 5.98 13.50
C TRP A 36 2.75 5.46 13.58
N LEU A 37 3.33 5.16 12.43
CA LEU A 37 4.67 4.62 12.30
C LEU A 37 5.51 5.56 11.43
N ALA A 38 6.60 6.08 11.97
CA ALA A 38 7.52 6.89 11.20
C ALA A 38 8.45 5.97 10.37
N PRO A 39 8.58 6.17 9.04
CA PRO A 39 9.49 5.41 8.19
C PRO A 39 10.91 5.31 8.74
N VAL A 40 11.47 6.43 9.24
CA VAL A 40 12.81 6.47 9.83
C VAL A 40 12.97 5.53 11.04
N GLN A 41 11.92 5.37 11.85
CA GLN A 41 11.94 4.48 13.00
C GLN A 41 11.92 3.01 12.55
N LEU A 42 11.09 2.68 11.56
CA LEU A 42 11.00 1.33 10.99
C LEU A 42 12.33 0.90 10.35
N LEU A 43 12.95 1.79 9.56
CA LEU A 43 14.23 1.52 8.92
C LEU A 43 15.34 1.30 9.97
N ASN A 44 15.46 2.20 10.95
CA ASN A 44 16.51 2.12 11.97
C ASN A 44 16.37 0.89 12.89
N GLN A 45 15.15 0.40 13.13
CA GLN A 45 14.89 -0.79 13.94
C GLN A 45 15.21 -2.09 13.18
N HIS A 46 14.97 -2.15 11.87
CA HIS A 46 15.08 -3.39 11.09
C HIS A 46 16.50 -3.74 10.63
N TYR A 47 17.45 -2.80 10.58
CA TYR A 47 18.83 -3.11 10.17
C TYR A 47 19.62 -3.96 11.19
N LYS A 48 19.20 -4.03 12.46
CA LYS A 48 20.05 -4.60 13.53
C LYS A 48 19.76 -6.04 13.92
N LYS A 49 18.58 -6.60 13.61
CA LYS A 49 18.24 -8.03 13.82
C LYS A 49 17.11 -8.45 12.88
N ILE A 50 17.41 -9.23 11.84
CA ILE A 50 16.40 -9.80 10.95
C ILE A 50 15.85 -11.08 11.59
N ASN A 51 14.89 -10.94 12.49
CA ASN A 51 14.03 -12.06 12.86
C ASN A 51 12.70 -11.85 12.13
N ILE A 52 12.58 -12.39 10.91
CA ILE A 52 11.37 -12.24 10.11
C ILE A 52 10.26 -13.00 10.82
N PRO A 53 9.17 -12.33 11.26
CA PRO A 53 8.09 -13.01 11.92
C PRO A 53 7.45 -14.01 10.94
N THR A 54 7.15 -15.22 11.43
CA THR A 54 6.34 -16.16 10.67
C THR A 54 4.91 -15.63 10.68
N VAL A 55 4.45 -15.17 9.53
CA VAL A 55 3.07 -14.72 9.32
C VAL A 55 2.30 -15.77 8.53
N SER A 56 1.02 -15.93 8.84
CA SER A 56 0.12 -16.74 8.00
C SER A 56 0.11 -16.15 6.59
N LYS A 57 0.27 -17.01 5.58
CA LYS A 57 0.16 -16.63 4.17
C LYS A 57 -1.04 -17.37 3.57
N HIS A 58 -1.91 -16.66 2.88
CA HIS A 58 -3.03 -17.26 2.16
C HIS A 58 -3.23 -16.49 0.84
N PRO A 59 -3.41 -17.17 -0.30
CA PRO A 59 -3.54 -16.49 -1.60
C PRO A 59 -4.70 -15.49 -1.66
N ALA A 60 -5.80 -15.78 -0.96
CA ALA A 60 -6.96 -14.90 -0.87
C ALA A 60 -6.80 -13.72 0.13
N TYR A 61 -5.66 -13.60 0.81
CA TYR A 61 -5.41 -12.39 1.60
C TYR A 61 -5.22 -11.18 0.68
N ILE A 62 -5.71 -10.03 1.14
CA ILE A 62 -5.60 -8.76 0.43
C ILE A 62 -4.11 -8.38 0.36
N ALA A 63 -3.62 -8.10 -0.85
CA ALA A 63 -2.29 -7.59 -1.10
C ALA A 63 -2.26 -6.06 -1.02
N TYR A 64 -3.21 -5.38 -1.67
CA TYR A 64 -3.35 -3.91 -1.58
C TYR A 64 -4.77 -3.43 -1.90
N LEU A 65 -5.02 -2.16 -1.56
CA LEU A 65 -6.23 -1.41 -1.87
C LEU A 65 -5.87 -0.10 -2.56
N ASN A 66 -6.45 0.18 -3.73
CA ASN A 66 -6.36 1.48 -4.39
C ASN A 66 -7.75 2.13 -4.47
N TYR A 67 -7.84 3.41 -4.11
CA TYR A 67 -9.10 4.14 -4.17
C TYR A 67 -9.27 4.86 -5.50
N THR A 68 -10.41 4.65 -6.14
CA THR A 68 -10.78 5.32 -7.40
C THR A 68 -11.96 6.26 -7.20
N SER A 69 -12.13 7.22 -8.11
CA SER A 69 -13.30 8.10 -8.14
C SER A 69 -14.55 7.29 -8.46
N GLY A 70 -15.49 7.19 -7.51
CA GLY A 70 -16.78 6.56 -7.77
C GLY A 70 -17.68 7.49 -8.58
N SER A 71 -18.52 6.89 -9.45
CA SER A 71 -19.57 7.61 -10.19
C SER A 71 -20.58 8.34 -9.30
N THR A 72 -20.69 7.94 -8.03
CA THR A 72 -21.55 8.53 -7.00
C THR A 72 -20.85 9.63 -6.19
N GLY A 73 -19.64 10.05 -6.59
CA GLY A 73 -18.84 11.09 -5.92
C GLY A 73 -18.00 10.57 -4.74
N GLN A 74 -18.40 9.47 -4.10
CA GLN A 74 -17.60 8.82 -3.05
C GLN A 74 -16.54 7.89 -3.65
N ALA A 75 -15.34 7.91 -3.09
CA ALA A 75 -14.26 7.04 -3.53
C ALA A 75 -14.55 5.58 -3.17
N LYS A 76 -14.16 4.65 -4.05
CA LYS A 76 -14.35 3.21 -3.85
C LYS A 76 -13.00 2.51 -3.82
N ALA A 77 -12.80 1.62 -2.84
CA ALA A 77 -11.62 0.77 -2.78
C ALA A 77 -11.73 -0.36 -3.81
N VAL A 78 -10.73 -0.46 -4.69
CA VAL A 78 -10.46 -1.65 -5.50
C VAL A 78 -9.58 -2.57 -4.65
N VAL A 79 -10.07 -3.78 -4.39
CA VAL A 79 -9.41 -4.75 -3.52
C VAL A 79 -8.66 -5.77 -4.38
N VAL A 80 -7.34 -5.88 -4.20
CA VAL A 80 -6.51 -6.83 -4.95
C VAL A 80 -5.91 -7.87 -4.00
N GLY A 81 -6.17 -9.15 -4.30
CA GLY A 81 -5.63 -10.30 -3.57
C GLY A 81 -4.21 -10.67 -3.99
N HIS A 82 -3.50 -11.40 -3.13
CA HIS A 82 -2.16 -11.91 -3.43
C HIS A 82 -2.12 -12.84 -4.65
N ASP A 83 -3.16 -13.65 -4.86
CA ASP A 83 -3.29 -14.57 -5.99
C ASP A 83 -3.40 -13.84 -7.35
N ALA A 84 -4.23 -12.81 -7.43
CA ALA A 84 -4.42 -12.00 -8.63
C ALA A 84 -3.14 -11.22 -8.95
N LEU A 85 -2.52 -10.61 -7.93
CA LEU A 85 -1.26 -9.90 -8.09
C LEU A 85 -0.13 -10.83 -8.55
N ALA A 86 -0.01 -12.03 -7.98
CA ALA A 86 1.01 -12.99 -8.38
C ALA A 86 0.85 -13.45 -9.84
N GLN A 87 -0.38 -13.74 -10.28
CA GLN A 87 -0.67 -14.10 -11.67
C GLN A 87 -0.35 -12.96 -12.63
N TYR A 88 -0.69 -11.72 -12.26
CA TYR A 88 -0.33 -10.54 -13.05
C TYR A 88 1.19 -10.39 -13.19
N ILE A 89 1.93 -10.49 -12.08
CA ILE A 89 3.40 -10.36 -12.08
C ILE A 89 4.04 -11.41 -12.98
N GLU A 90 3.63 -12.68 -12.89
CA GLU A 90 4.18 -13.73 -13.75
C GLU A 90 3.84 -13.50 -15.22
N SER A 91 2.63 -13.05 -15.54
CA SER A 91 2.23 -12.72 -16.90
C SER A 91 3.01 -11.52 -17.46
N ALA A 92 3.19 -10.46 -16.65
CA ALA A 92 3.93 -9.26 -17.02
C ALA A 92 5.41 -9.56 -17.27
N LYS A 93 6.04 -10.35 -16.38
CA LYS A 93 7.43 -10.81 -16.54
C LYS A 93 7.63 -11.54 -17.86
N GLN A 94 6.72 -12.44 -18.23
CA GLN A 94 6.78 -13.16 -19.49
C GLN A 94 6.57 -12.23 -20.69
N PHE A 95 5.58 -11.34 -20.61
CA PHE A 95 5.22 -10.42 -21.69
C PHE A 95 6.39 -9.48 -22.06
N ILE A 96 7.08 -8.91 -21.07
CA ILE A 96 8.22 -8.01 -21.29
C ILE A 96 9.57 -8.75 -21.34
N SER A 97 9.58 -10.08 -21.17
CA SER A 97 10.80 -10.89 -21.05
C SER A 97 11.77 -10.37 -19.98
N LEU A 98 11.23 -10.01 -18.81
CA LEU A 98 11.99 -9.38 -17.74
C LEU A 98 13.13 -10.29 -17.26
N SER A 99 14.32 -9.71 -17.14
CA SER A 99 15.54 -10.38 -16.70
C SER A 99 16.26 -9.56 -15.62
N GLU A 100 17.26 -10.17 -14.99
CA GLU A 100 18.12 -9.50 -14.00
C GLU A 100 19.04 -8.42 -14.60
N GLN A 101 19.14 -8.35 -15.93
CA GLN A 101 19.93 -7.35 -16.65
C GLN A 101 19.14 -6.05 -16.89
N ASP A 102 17.82 -6.09 -16.68
CA ASP A 102 16.93 -4.96 -16.94
C ASP A 102 16.93 -3.97 -15.77
N VAL A 103 16.82 -2.69 -16.10
CA VAL A 103 16.62 -1.61 -15.13
C VAL A 103 15.19 -1.10 -15.29
N VAL A 104 14.37 -1.30 -14.27
CA VAL A 104 12.97 -0.86 -14.24
C VAL A 104 12.86 0.48 -13.52
N LEU A 105 12.23 1.45 -14.18
CA LEU A 105 11.94 2.74 -13.56
C LEU A 105 10.65 2.66 -12.73
N GLN A 106 10.71 2.98 -11.44
CA GLN A 106 9.53 3.27 -10.64
C GLN A 106 9.08 4.71 -10.92
N PHE A 107 8.23 4.88 -11.93
CA PHE A 107 7.67 6.19 -12.29
C PHE A 107 6.22 6.38 -11.82
N ALA A 108 5.46 5.30 -11.71
CA ALA A 108 4.07 5.35 -11.27
C ALA A 108 4.00 5.71 -9.78
N THR A 109 3.03 6.55 -9.42
CA THR A 109 2.76 6.87 -8.01
C THR A 109 2.23 5.62 -7.30
N ALA A 110 2.47 5.49 -6.00
CA ALA A 110 1.95 4.37 -5.22
C ALA A 110 0.40 4.32 -5.12
N ASN A 111 -0.32 5.36 -5.57
CA ASN A 111 -1.79 5.40 -5.52
C ASN A 111 -2.43 4.90 -6.83
N PHE A 112 -1.65 4.41 -7.80
CA PHE A 112 -2.10 3.97 -9.11
C PHE A 112 -1.48 2.62 -9.45
N ASP A 113 -2.30 1.71 -9.98
CA ASP A 113 -1.93 0.37 -10.45
C ASP A 113 -1.71 0.31 -11.98
#